data_AF-T1B697-F1
#
_entry.id   AF-T1B697-F1
#
_cell.length_a   1.000
_cell.length_b   1.000
_cell.length_c   1.000
_cell.angle_alpha   90.00
_cell.angle_beta   90.00
_cell.angle_gamma   90.00
#
_symmetry.space_group_name_H-M   'P 1'
#
loop_
_entity.id
_entity.type
_entity.pdbx_description
1 polymer ?
#
loop_
_entity_poly.entity_id
_entity_poly.type
_entity_poly.pdbx_seq_one_letter_code
_entity_poly.pdbx_strand_id
1 'polypeptide(L)'
;MTDFPRWKYWLVLVVLLFGILYALPNVFRPQAAVQIQGSSSNPITPALQQQIAQDLQKSGVPSPTPALQGERLLLRFPNTNVQLKAYTVLRDALGDKYVVAVNLASSVPAWLRAIGANAMPLGLDLQGGVHFLMQVDANSVLDQQMHRYLEDVRDSMRAKKIDYSSVERHASTITIVLKTAAARDAARTLITTNDTALTLHNGASGDGSYTLTAVLSPAELDKIEGSIIHQNLATMRNRVNALGVSETGDPAAGRHAHRGRVRPA
;
A
#
# COMPACT_ATOMS: atom_id res chain seq x y z
N MET A 1 31.13 -55.72 -18.09
CA MET A 1 29.75 -55.27 -17.78
C MET A 1 29.72 -54.98 -16.29
N THR A 2 29.38 -53.75 -15.89
CA THR A 2 29.37 -53.35 -14.48
C THR A 2 28.17 -53.97 -13.78
N ASP A 3 28.32 -55.19 -13.27
CA ASP A 3 27.30 -55.84 -12.42
C ASP A 3 27.36 -55.22 -11.03
N PHE A 4 26.46 -54.27 -10.77
CA PHE A 4 26.28 -53.76 -9.42
C PHE A 4 25.42 -54.74 -8.60
N PRO A 5 25.62 -54.82 -7.28
CA PRO A 5 24.75 -55.59 -6.40
C PRO A 5 23.28 -55.17 -6.54
N ARG A 6 22.36 -56.15 -6.61
CA ARG A 6 20.92 -55.92 -6.83
C ARG A 6 20.27 -54.93 -5.86
N TRP A 7 20.77 -54.84 -4.63
CA TRP A 7 20.30 -53.89 -3.62
C TRP A 7 20.54 -52.42 -4.00
N LYS A 8 21.60 -52.12 -4.76
CA LYS A 8 21.88 -50.75 -5.23
C LYS A 8 20.83 -50.28 -6.22
N TYR A 9 20.38 -51.15 -7.12
CA TYR A 9 19.28 -50.84 -8.03
C TYR A 9 17.96 -50.61 -7.26
N TRP A 10 17.67 -51.42 -6.24
CA TRP A 10 16.53 -51.21 -5.36
C TRP A 10 16.61 -49.89 -4.60
N LEU A 11 17.79 -49.55 -4.05
CA LEU A 11 17.99 -48.28 -3.35
C LEU A 11 17.79 -47.09 -4.29
N VAL A 12 18.35 -47.14 -5.50
CA VAL A 12 18.15 -46.08 -6.52
C VAL A 12 16.67 -45.95 -6.87
N LEU A 13 15.95 -47.06 -7.05
CA LEU A 13 14.52 -47.04 -7.41
C LEU A 13 13.68 -46.43 -6.28
N VAL A 14 13.96 -46.79 -5.02
CA VAL A 14 13.27 -46.22 -3.85
C VAL A 14 13.53 -44.72 -3.74
N VAL A 15 14.78 -44.27 -3.88
CA VAL A 15 15.13 -42.83 -3.84
C VAL A 15 14.44 -42.08 -4.97
N LEU A 16 14.41 -42.65 -6.18
CA LEU A 16 13.70 -42.06 -7.33
C LEU A 16 12.20 -41.93 -7.07
N LEU A 17 11.58 -42.97 -6.51
CA LEU A 17 10.15 -42.99 -6.16
C LEU A 17 9.82 -41.87 -5.16
N PHE A 18 10.62 -41.73 -4.09
CA PHE A 18 10.46 -40.65 -3.11
C PHE A 18 10.67 -39.27 -3.75
N GLY A 19 11.67 -39.12 -4.63
CA GLY A 19 11.91 -37.88 -5.37
C GLY A 19 10.71 -37.46 -6.22
N ILE A 20 10.13 -38.38 -6.99
CA ILE A 20 8.93 -38.12 -7.81
C ILE A 20 7.74 -37.77 -6.91
N LEU A 21 7.53 -38.52 -5.83
CA LEU A 21 6.42 -38.32 -4.91
C LEU A 21 6.46 -36.95 -4.21
N TYR A 22 7.66 -36.49 -3.83
CA TYR A 22 7.85 -35.16 -3.23
C TYR A 22 7.93 -34.01 -4.25
N ALA A 23 8.21 -34.30 -5.53
CA ALA A 23 8.15 -33.33 -6.62
C ALA A 23 6.72 -33.13 -7.18
N LEU A 24 5.86 -34.15 -7.05
CA LEU A 24 4.48 -34.15 -7.52
C LEU A 24 3.63 -32.95 -7.06
N PRO A 25 3.69 -32.47 -5.80
CA PRO A 25 2.91 -31.30 -5.37
C PRO A 25 3.17 -30.04 -6.22
N ASN A 26 4.37 -29.87 -6.76
CA ASN A 26 4.72 -28.67 -7.54
C ASN A 26 4.10 -28.68 -8.96
N VAL A 27 3.62 -29.83 -9.44
CA VAL A 27 2.87 -29.92 -10.71
C VAL A 27 1.47 -29.30 -10.56
N PHE A 28 0.92 -29.32 -9.35
CA PHE A 28 -0.38 -28.77 -9.04
C PHE A 28 -0.29 -27.25 -8.87
N ARG A 29 -0.53 -26.52 -9.97
CA ARG A 29 -0.57 -25.06 -9.92
C ARG A 29 -1.76 -24.56 -9.08
N PRO A 30 -1.57 -23.52 -8.25
CA PRO A 30 -2.68 -22.88 -7.54
C PRO A 30 -3.77 -22.45 -8.52
N GLN A 31 -5.03 -22.67 -8.15
CA GLN A 31 -6.18 -22.27 -8.95
C GLN A 31 -6.78 -20.98 -8.41
N ALA A 32 -7.18 -20.10 -9.31
CA ALA A 32 -7.94 -18.90 -9.01
C ALA A 32 -9.21 -19.27 -8.23
N ALA A 33 -9.46 -18.67 -7.07
CA ALA A 33 -10.64 -18.98 -6.25
C ALA A 33 -11.28 -17.74 -5.61
N VAL A 34 -12.59 -17.71 -5.48
CA VAL A 34 -13.29 -16.73 -4.64
C VAL A 34 -13.71 -17.41 -3.36
N GLN A 35 -13.37 -16.79 -2.24
CA GLN A 35 -13.74 -17.24 -0.92
C GLN A 35 -14.83 -16.33 -0.36
N ILE A 36 -15.88 -16.94 0.17
CA ILE A 36 -16.97 -16.25 0.84
C ILE A 36 -16.98 -16.72 2.28
N GLN A 37 -16.88 -15.77 3.20
CA GLN A 37 -16.97 -16.04 4.64
C GLN A 37 -18.26 -15.46 5.18
N GLY A 38 -19.06 -16.31 5.83
CA GLY A 38 -20.22 -15.90 6.60
C GLY A 38 -19.82 -15.38 7.98
N SER A 39 -20.72 -14.63 8.60
CA SER A 39 -20.64 -14.28 10.02
C SER A 39 -21.47 -15.27 10.85
N SER A 40 -21.27 -15.30 12.17
CA SER A 40 -22.11 -16.11 13.07
C SER A 40 -23.61 -15.78 12.96
N SER A 41 -23.95 -14.58 12.48
CA SER A 41 -25.33 -14.13 12.21
C SER A 41 -25.85 -14.46 10.80
N ASN A 42 -24.96 -14.75 9.84
CA ASN A 42 -25.28 -15.08 8.46
C ASN A 42 -24.47 -16.33 8.03
N PRO A 43 -24.88 -17.54 8.48
CA PRO A 43 -24.21 -18.77 8.10
C PRO A 43 -24.40 -19.08 6.61
N ILE A 44 -23.43 -19.80 6.05
CA ILE A 44 -23.49 -20.23 4.65
C ILE A 44 -24.51 -21.37 4.54
N THR A 45 -25.71 -21.05 4.07
CA THR A 45 -26.79 -22.03 3.87
C THR A 45 -26.75 -22.64 2.46
N PRO A 46 -27.33 -23.85 2.26
CA PRO A 46 -27.51 -24.41 0.92
C PRO A 46 -28.31 -23.50 -0.02
N ALA A 47 -29.27 -22.74 0.53
CA ALA A 47 -30.04 -21.74 -0.22
C ALA A 47 -29.14 -20.62 -0.77
N LEU A 48 -28.18 -20.15 0.04
CA LEU A 48 -27.20 -19.17 -0.41
C LEU A 48 -26.30 -19.72 -1.52
N GLN A 49 -25.88 -20.98 -1.44
CA GLN A 49 -25.09 -21.62 -2.50
C GLN A 49 -25.86 -21.68 -3.83
N GLN A 50 -27.15 -21.98 -3.76
CA GLN A 50 -28.01 -21.99 -4.94
C GLN A 50 -28.22 -20.58 -5.51
N GLN A 51 -28.39 -19.57 -4.65
CA GLN A 51 -28.46 -18.16 -5.06
C GLN A 51 -27.17 -17.73 -5.77
N ILE A 52 -26.02 -18.02 -5.17
CA ILE A 52 -24.69 -17.75 -5.74
C ILE A 52 -24.54 -18.40 -7.12
N ALA A 53 -24.96 -19.66 -7.27
CA ALA A 53 -24.90 -20.36 -8.54
C ALA A 53 -25.77 -19.68 -9.60
N GLN A 54 -26.97 -19.21 -9.23
CA GLN A 54 -27.86 -18.49 -10.14
C GLN A 54 -27.31 -17.12 -10.53
N ASP A 55 -26.76 -16.37 -9.58
CA ASP A 55 -26.23 -15.02 -9.85
C ASP A 55 -24.99 -15.08 -10.74
N LEU A 56 -24.11 -16.07 -10.54
CA LEU A 56 -22.99 -16.32 -11.44
C LEU A 56 -23.44 -16.71 -12.85
N GLN A 57 -24.46 -17.57 -12.96
CA GLN A 57 -25.01 -17.97 -14.25
C GLN A 57 -25.65 -16.80 -15.01
N LYS A 58 -26.42 -15.94 -14.33
CA LYS A 58 -27.02 -14.73 -14.93
C LYS A 58 -25.97 -13.80 -15.52
N SER A 59 -24.81 -13.69 -14.87
CA SER A 59 -23.69 -12.86 -15.35
C SER A 59 -22.78 -13.55 -16.37
N GLY A 60 -23.12 -14.78 -16.81
CA GLY A 60 -22.33 -15.55 -17.77
C GLY A 60 -20.98 -16.00 -17.22
N VAL A 61 -20.89 -16.23 -15.90
CA VAL A 61 -19.71 -16.75 -15.23
C VAL A 61 -19.92 -18.25 -15.00
N PRO A 62 -19.01 -19.14 -15.44
CA PRO A 62 -19.09 -20.56 -15.12
C PRO A 62 -19.11 -20.74 -13.59
N SER A 63 -20.13 -21.42 -13.07
CA SER A 63 -20.27 -21.69 -11.64
C SER A 63 -19.54 -23.00 -11.28
N PRO A 64 -18.40 -22.94 -10.57
CA PRO A 64 -17.67 -24.13 -10.18
C PRO A 64 -18.33 -24.83 -8.99
N THR A 65 -17.95 -26.09 -8.75
CA THR A 65 -18.45 -26.87 -7.62
C THR A 65 -18.08 -26.18 -6.29
N PRO A 66 -19.07 -25.81 -5.46
CA PRO A 66 -18.80 -25.21 -4.17
C PRO A 66 -18.10 -26.20 -3.24
N ALA A 67 -16.97 -25.79 -2.67
CA ALA A 67 -16.28 -26.55 -1.64
C ALA A 67 -16.41 -25.82 -0.30
N LEU A 68 -17.14 -26.43 0.64
CA LEU A 68 -17.19 -25.97 2.03
C LEU A 68 -15.91 -26.38 2.76
N GLN A 69 -15.19 -25.41 3.30
CA GLN A 69 -14.05 -25.61 4.19
C GLN A 69 -14.33 -24.90 5.52
N GLY A 70 -14.95 -25.62 6.45
CA GLY A 70 -15.46 -25.03 7.70
C GLY A 70 -16.56 -24.01 7.42
N GLU A 71 -16.39 -22.78 7.91
CA GLU A 71 -17.34 -21.66 7.72
C GLU A 71 -17.08 -20.85 6.44
N ARG A 72 -16.21 -21.34 5.55
CA ARG A 72 -15.80 -20.66 4.33
C ARG A 72 -16.29 -21.46 3.13
N LEU A 73 -16.93 -20.78 2.19
CA LEU A 73 -17.30 -21.32 0.89
C LEU A 73 -16.22 -20.93 -0.11
N LEU A 74 -15.67 -21.93 -0.81
CA LEU A 74 -14.62 -21.73 -1.78
C LEU A 74 -15.11 -22.14 -3.16
N LEU A 75 -15.03 -21.21 -4.11
CA LEU A 75 -15.39 -21.38 -5.51
C LEU A 75 -14.13 -21.29 -6.36
N ARG A 76 -13.78 -22.36 -7.09
CA ARG A 76 -12.56 -22.43 -7.91
C ARG A 76 -12.83 -22.12 -9.38
N PHE A 77 -12.16 -21.13 -9.94
CA PHE A 77 -12.34 -20.69 -11.32
C PHE A 77 -11.18 -21.12 -12.21
N PRO A 78 -11.41 -21.29 -13.51
CA PRO A 78 -10.38 -21.73 -14.45
C PRO A 78 -9.25 -20.71 -14.66
N ASN A 79 -9.54 -19.41 -14.48
CA ASN A 79 -8.55 -18.34 -14.63
C ASN A 79 -8.92 -17.10 -13.81
N THR A 80 -7.95 -16.18 -13.68
CA THR A 80 -8.06 -14.93 -12.91
C THR A 80 -9.14 -13.99 -13.48
N ASN A 81 -9.33 -13.94 -14.80
CA ASN A 81 -10.35 -13.06 -15.40
C ASN A 81 -11.77 -13.46 -14.99
N VAL A 82 -12.05 -14.77 -15.04
CA VAL A 82 -13.33 -15.33 -14.61
C VAL A 82 -13.52 -15.17 -13.11
N GLN A 83 -12.44 -15.34 -12.32
CA GLN A 83 -12.44 -15.10 -10.88
C GLN A 83 -12.77 -13.64 -10.52
N LEU A 84 -12.16 -12.66 -11.20
CA LEU A 84 -12.41 -11.25 -10.94
C LEU A 84 -13.86 -10.87 -11.30
N LYS A 85 -14.37 -11.39 -12.43
CA LYS A 85 -15.78 -11.20 -12.80
C LYS A 85 -16.73 -11.87 -11.80
N ALA A 86 -16.38 -13.04 -11.28
CA ALA A 86 -17.14 -13.70 -10.22
C ALA A 86 -17.12 -12.86 -8.93
N TYR A 87 -15.95 -12.36 -8.54
CA TYR A 87 -15.76 -11.53 -7.36
C TYR A 87 -16.64 -10.27 -7.40
N THR A 88 -16.68 -9.55 -8.53
CA THR A 88 -17.52 -8.35 -8.66
C THR A 88 -19.01 -8.68 -8.53
N VAL A 89 -19.48 -9.71 -9.25
CA VAL A 89 -20.88 -10.15 -9.20
C VAL A 89 -21.29 -10.57 -7.79
N LEU A 90 -20.43 -11.32 -7.10
CA LEU A 90 -20.71 -11.83 -5.76
C LEU A 90 -20.63 -10.73 -4.71
N ARG A 91 -19.69 -9.80 -4.84
CA ARG A 91 -19.59 -8.64 -3.94
C ARG A 91 -20.84 -7.77 -4.05
N ASP A 92 -21.31 -7.52 -5.27
CA ASP A 92 -22.51 -6.71 -5.52
C ASP A 92 -23.79 -7.41 -5.04
N ALA A 93 -23.90 -8.73 -5.23
CA ALA A 93 -25.07 -9.50 -4.83
C ALA A 93 -25.15 -9.75 -3.31
N LEU A 94 -24.01 -10.03 -2.67
CA LEU A 94 -23.95 -10.40 -1.25
C LEU A 94 -23.81 -9.18 -0.32
N GLY A 95 -23.30 -8.07 -0.84
CA GLY A 95 -23.10 -6.82 -0.10
C GLY A 95 -22.25 -7.00 1.17
N ASP A 96 -22.47 -6.14 2.16
CA ASP A 96 -21.69 -6.13 3.41
C ASP A 96 -22.03 -7.29 4.38
N LYS A 97 -22.99 -8.14 4.02
CA LYS A 97 -23.41 -9.27 4.86
C LYS A 97 -22.40 -10.42 4.86
N TYR A 98 -21.58 -10.50 3.82
CA TYR A 98 -20.60 -11.57 3.62
C TYR A 98 -19.28 -10.98 3.17
N VAL A 99 -18.18 -11.53 3.69
CA VAL A 99 -16.84 -11.14 3.24
C VAL A 99 -16.50 -11.96 2.01
N VAL A 100 -16.48 -11.31 0.84
CA VAL A 100 -16.05 -11.90 -0.43
C VAL A 100 -14.59 -11.49 -0.66
N ALA A 101 -13.72 -12.46 -0.93
CA ALA A 101 -12.30 -12.23 -1.17
C ALA A 101 -11.76 -13.09 -2.32
N VAL A 102 -10.82 -12.54 -3.07
CA VAL A 102 -10.03 -13.22 -4.10
C VAL A 102 -8.93 -14.02 -3.40
N ASN A 103 -8.75 -15.29 -3.77
CA ASN A 103 -7.75 -16.19 -3.19
C ASN A 103 -7.14 -17.11 -4.25
N LEU A 104 -6.00 -17.72 -3.97
CA LEU A 104 -5.40 -18.80 -4.75
C LEU A 104 -5.50 -20.10 -3.96
N ALA A 105 -6.41 -20.98 -4.39
CA ALA A 105 -6.62 -22.24 -3.71
C ALA A 105 -5.59 -23.28 -4.17
N SER A 106 -5.02 -24.03 -3.22
CA SER A 106 -4.20 -25.20 -3.56
C SER A 106 -5.05 -26.24 -4.28
N SER A 107 -4.52 -26.72 -5.41
CA SER A 107 -5.08 -27.84 -6.19
C SER A 107 -4.46 -29.18 -5.79
N VAL A 108 -3.60 -29.21 -4.75
CA VAL A 108 -2.93 -30.41 -4.27
C VAL A 108 -3.95 -31.36 -3.60
N PRO A 109 -4.01 -32.64 -4.03
CA PRO A 109 -4.90 -33.64 -3.43
C PRO A 109 -4.72 -33.79 -1.92
N ALA A 110 -5.81 -34.13 -1.22
CA ALA A 110 -5.80 -34.24 0.24
C ALA A 110 -4.82 -35.32 0.75
N TRP A 111 -4.71 -36.46 0.06
CA TRP A 111 -3.78 -37.53 0.42
C TRP A 111 -2.31 -37.10 0.36
N LEU A 112 -1.99 -36.19 -0.56
CA LEU A 112 -0.63 -35.70 -0.79
C LEU A 112 -0.25 -34.66 0.28
N ARG A 113 -1.21 -33.82 0.69
CA ARG A 113 -1.04 -32.93 1.85
C ARG A 113 -0.95 -33.69 3.17
N ALA A 114 -1.67 -34.81 3.32
CA ALA A 114 -1.69 -35.60 4.55
C ALA A 114 -0.31 -36.21 4.90
N ILE A 115 0.52 -36.47 3.89
CA ILE A 115 1.91 -36.95 4.06
C ILE A 115 2.94 -35.81 4.17
N GLY A 116 2.49 -34.56 4.31
CA GLY A 116 3.37 -33.39 4.43
C GLY A 116 3.97 -32.88 3.12
N ALA A 117 3.59 -33.47 1.98
CA ALA A 117 4.04 -33.05 0.67
C ALA A 117 3.19 -31.85 0.19
N ASN A 118 3.55 -30.66 0.68
CA ASN A 118 2.90 -29.41 0.29
C ASN A 118 3.60 -28.79 -0.92
N ALA A 119 2.84 -28.11 -1.78
CA ALA A 119 3.43 -27.29 -2.83
C ALA A 119 4.22 -26.14 -2.19
N MET A 120 5.37 -25.79 -2.80
CA MET A 120 6.15 -24.65 -2.34
C MET A 120 5.34 -23.35 -2.49
N PRO A 121 5.44 -22.40 -1.55
CA PRO A 121 4.83 -21.08 -1.73
C PRO A 121 5.52 -20.38 -2.91
N LEU A 122 4.75 -20.06 -3.96
CA LEU A 122 5.26 -19.29 -5.08
C LEU A 122 5.45 -17.83 -4.63
N GLY A 123 6.59 -17.22 -4.91
CA GLY A 123 6.77 -15.78 -4.71
C GLY A 123 5.91 -14.95 -5.67
N LEU A 124 5.71 -13.67 -5.35
CA LEU A 124 4.89 -12.72 -6.15
C LEU A 124 5.26 -12.70 -7.64
N ASP A 125 6.54 -12.89 -7.96
CA ASP A 125 7.06 -12.93 -9.34
C ASP A 125 6.47 -14.10 -10.16
N LEU A 126 6.34 -15.27 -9.54
CA LEU A 126 5.72 -16.45 -10.17
C LEU A 126 4.18 -16.43 -10.09
N GLN A 127 3.62 -15.57 -9.24
CA GLN A 127 2.18 -15.34 -9.11
C GLN A 127 1.68 -14.18 -10.01
N GLY A 128 2.59 -13.47 -10.69
CA GLY A 128 2.24 -12.40 -11.64
C GLY A 128 1.89 -11.06 -10.98
N GLY A 129 2.57 -10.68 -9.91
CA GLY A 129 2.43 -9.33 -9.33
C GLY A 129 3.23 -8.27 -10.09
N VAL A 130 2.80 -7.01 -9.98
CA VAL A 130 3.47 -5.84 -10.56
C VAL A 130 4.27 -5.10 -9.47
N HIS A 131 5.54 -4.80 -9.76
CA HIS A 131 6.37 -3.97 -8.90
C HIS A 131 6.24 -2.50 -9.29
N PHE A 132 5.77 -1.65 -8.38
CA PHE A 132 5.63 -0.22 -8.62
C PHE A 132 6.77 0.56 -7.95
N LEU A 133 7.57 1.22 -8.77
CA LEU A 133 8.45 2.31 -8.34
C LEU A 133 7.69 3.62 -8.47
N MET A 134 7.64 4.40 -7.39
CA MET A 134 6.94 5.67 -7.38
C MET A 134 7.92 6.80 -7.09
N GLN A 135 7.91 7.80 -7.97
CA GLN A 135 8.62 9.05 -7.78
C GLN A 135 7.61 10.13 -7.43
N VAL A 136 7.87 10.90 -6.38
CA VAL A 136 6.99 11.98 -5.98
C VAL A 136 7.56 13.33 -6.40
N ASP A 137 6.70 14.20 -6.92
CA ASP A 137 7.03 15.59 -7.20
C ASP A 137 6.98 16.43 -5.91
N ALA A 138 8.09 16.40 -5.16
CA ALA A 138 8.24 17.15 -3.92
C ALA A 138 8.23 18.67 -4.13
N ASN A 139 8.60 19.13 -5.33
CA ASN A 139 8.67 20.56 -5.64
C ASN A 139 7.27 21.17 -5.67
N SER A 140 6.29 20.48 -6.28
CA SER A 140 4.90 20.95 -6.33
C SER A 140 4.27 21.17 -4.95
N VAL A 141 4.57 20.27 -3.99
CA VAL A 141 4.04 20.33 -2.62
C VAL A 141 4.75 21.43 -1.84
N LEU A 142 6.07 21.55 -1.99
CA LEU A 142 6.84 22.65 -1.40
C LEU A 142 6.34 24.00 -1.92
N ASP A 143 6.04 24.10 -3.21
CA ASP A 143 5.51 25.31 -3.84
C ASP A 143 4.15 25.72 -3.25
N GLN A 144 3.25 24.76 -3.11
CA GLN A 144 1.94 25.00 -2.50
C GLN A 144 2.07 25.39 -1.02
N GLN A 145 2.99 24.78 -0.30
CA GLN A 145 3.25 25.10 1.11
C GLN A 145 3.81 26.52 1.25
N MET A 146 4.76 26.91 0.41
CA MET A 146 5.33 28.27 0.41
C MET A 146 4.31 29.34 0.06
N HIS A 147 3.40 29.04 -0.87
CA HIS A 147 2.32 29.97 -1.18
C HIS A 147 1.40 30.18 0.03
N ARG A 148 1.06 29.11 0.75
CA ARG A 148 0.27 29.21 2.00
C ARG A 148 0.97 30.07 3.05
N TYR A 149 2.25 29.80 3.34
CA TYR A 149 2.98 30.61 4.33
C TYR A 149 3.08 32.08 3.93
N LEU A 150 3.26 32.38 2.64
CA LEU A 150 3.30 33.76 2.17
C LEU A 150 1.98 34.49 2.42
N GLU A 151 0.84 33.84 2.17
CA GLU A 151 -0.47 34.43 2.46
C GLU A 151 -0.73 34.55 3.98
N ASP A 152 -0.40 33.51 4.76
CA ASP A 152 -0.54 33.54 6.22
C ASP A 152 0.30 34.65 6.87
N VAL A 153 1.52 34.87 6.37
CA VAL A 153 2.39 35.97 6.81
C VAL A 153 1.78 37.33 6.46
N ARG A 154 1.27 37.51 5.23
CA ARG A 154 0.59 38.75 4.81
C ARG A 154 -0.63 39.04 5.69
N ASP A 155 -1.47 38.04 5.91
CA ASP A 155 -2.71 38.21 6.67
C ASP A 155 -2.43 38.46 8.16
N SER A 156 -1.43 37.79 8.73
CA SER A 156 -0.98 38.04 10.10
C SER A 156 -0.47 39.48 10.27
N MET A 157 0.35 39.97 9.33
CA MET A 157 0.87 41.34 9.38
C MET A 157 -0.23 42.39 9.21
N ARG A 158 -1.19 42.17 8.32
CA ARG A 158 -2.38 43.03 8.15
C ARG A 158 -3.22 43.06 9.42
N ALA A 159 -3.50 41.91 10.03
CA ALA A 159 -4.29 41.80 11.25
C ALA A 159 -3.66 42.57 12.43
N LYS A 160 -2.33 42.57 12.52
CA LYS A 160 -1.57 43.32 13.54
C LYS A 160 -1.21 44.75 13.13
N LYS A 161 -1.65 45.21 11.96
CA LYS A 161 -1.38 46.55 11.41
C LYS A 161 0.12 46.88 11.37
N ILE A 162 0.95 45.91 11.00
CA ILE A 162 2.38 46.12 10.83
C ILE A 162 2.62 46.72 9.45
N ASP A 163 3.28 47.87 9.38
CA ASP A 163 3.60 48.53 8.12
C ASP A 163 4.70 47.80 7.35
N TYR A 164 4.33 47.18 6.23
CA TYR A 164 5.24 46.56 5.27
C TYR A 164 5.13 47.23 3.90
N SER A 165 6.21 47.16 3.12
CA SER A 165 6.27 47.64 1.74
C SER A 165 5.96 46.52 0.75
N SER A 166 6.57 45.35 0.93
CA SER A 166 6.30 44.17 0.10
C SER A 166 6.55 42.88 0.87
N VAL A 167 5.87 41.82 0.43
CA VAL A 167 6.09 40.44 0.87
C VAL A 167 6.13 39.62 -0.40
N GLU A 168 7.30 39.11 -0.72
CA GLU A 168 7.55 38.41 -1.99
C GLU A 168 8.23 37.08 -1.71
N ARG A 169 7.92 36.09 -2.55
CA ARG A 169 8.56 34.79 -2.50
C ARG A 169 9.62 34.72 -3.60
N HIS A 170 10.82 34.29 -3.23
CA HIS A 170 11.87 33.92 -4.15
C HIS A 170 12.27 32.47 -3.90
N ALA A 171 11.86 31.57 -4.80
CA ALA A 171 12.09 30.13 -4.70
C ALA A 171 11.65 29.54 -3.34
N SER A 172 12.58 29.18 -2.47
CA SER A 172 12.34 28.61 -1.13
C SER A 172 12.39 29.64 0.02
N THR A 173 12.43 30.93 -0.31
CA THR A 173 12.55 32.02 0.66
C THR A 173 11.42 33.03 0.51
N ILE A 174 11.01 33.63 1.62
CA ILE A 174 10.04 34.72 1.66
C ILE A 174 10.78 35.97 2.15
N THR A 175 10.84 37.00 1.30
CA THR A 175 11.43 38.29 1.61
C THR A 175 10.34 39.29 1.98
N ILE A 176 10.51 39.90 3.15
CA ILE A 176 9.60 40.89 3.70
C ILE A 176 10.36 42.20 3.81
N VAL A 177 9.88 43.23 3.11
CA VAL A 177 10.47 44.57 3.15
C VAL A 177 9.60 45.45 4.02
N LEU A 178 10.19 46.05 5.06
CA LEU A 178 9.51 46.88 6.07
C LEU A 178 10.03 48.31 6.04
N LYS A 179 9.19 49.24 6.50
CA LYS A 179 9.48 50.69 6.46
C LYS A 179 10.30 51.18 7.65
N THR A 180 10.30 50.46 8.77
CA THR A 180 11.00 50.86 10.01
C THR A 180 11.62 49.68 10.73
N ALA A 181 12.65 49.93 11.55
CA ALA A 181 13.26 48.93 12.41
C ALA A 181 12.25 48.33 13.41
N ALA A 182 11.38 49.19 13.98
CA ALA A 182 10.34 48.76 14.91
C ALA A 182 9.32 47.82 14.26
N ALA A 183 8.92 48.10 13.01
CA ALA A 183 8.04 47.21 12.25
C ALA A 183 8.72 45.86 11.98
N ARG A 184 10.02 45.85 11.66
CA ARG A 184 10.80 44.61 11.46
C ARG A 184 10.82 43.75 12.72
N ASP A 185 11.06 44.36 13.88
CA ASP A 185 11.14 43.61 15.15
C ASP A 185 9.77 43.12 15.61
N ALA A 186 8.71 43.90 15.36
CA ALA A 186 7.33 43.45 15.55
C ALA A 186 6.96 42.29 14.61
N ALA A 187 7.33 42.36 13.33
CA ALA A 187 7.09 41.30 12.34
C ALA A 187 7.86 40.03 12.71
N ARG A 188 9.13 40.14 13.11
CA ARG A 188 9.92 39.01 13.60
C ARG A 188 9.20 38.31 14.74
N THR A 189 8.81 39.07 15.77
CA THR A 189 8.16 38.51 16.96
C THR A 189 6.83 37.83 16.61
N LEU A 190 6.04 38.45 15.73
CA LEU A 190 4.77 37.89 15.26
C LEU A 190 4.96 36.56 14.54
N ILE A 191 5.89 36.52 13.58
CA ILE A 191 6.12 35.32 12.75
C ILE A 191 6.69 34.19 13.60
N THR A 192 7.69 34.45 14.46
CA THR A 192 8.25 33.39 15.33
C THR A 192 7.24 32.84 16.34
N THR A 193 6.25 33.64 16.74
CA THR A 193 5.24 33.22 17.72
C THR A 193 4.13 32.40 17.06
N ASN A 194 3.71 32.80 15.85
CA ASN A 194 2.62 32.13 15.14
C ASN A 194 3.09 30.91 14.35
N ASP A 195 4.35 30.92 13.88
CA ASP A 195 4.84 29.91 12.96
C ASP A 195 6.28 29.49 13.29
N THR A 196 6.39 28.33 13.92
CA THR A 196 7.70 27.70 14.22
C THR A 196 8.33 27.04 13.00
N ALA A 197 7.59 26.91 11.90
CA ALA A 197 8.11 26.35 10.67
C ALA A 197 9.07 27.28 9.93
N LEU A 198 9.05 28.59 10.23
CA LEU A 198 9.86 29.60 9.55
C LEU A 198 11.01 30.10 10.43
N THR A 199 12.23 29.99 9.90
CA THR A 199 13.45 30.60 10.46
C THR A 199 13.70 31.96 9.83
N LEU A 200 13.94 32.97 10.65
CA LEU A 200 14.01 34.36 10.21
C LEU A 200 15.43 34.91 10.30
N HIS A 201 15.86 35.53 9.20
CA HIS A 201 17.18 36.13 9.04
C HIS A 201 17.02 37.61 8.71
N ASN A 202 17.88 38.47 9.27
CA ASN A 202 17.93 39.86 8.84
C ASN A 202 18.56 39.93 7.45
N GLY A 203 17.87 40.58 6.50
CA GLY A 203 18.42 40.89 5.19
C GLY A 203 19.21 42.20 5.21
N ALA A 204 19.84 42.53 4.08
CA ALA A 204 20.48 43.83 3.90
C ALA A 204 19.44 44.95 4.08
N SER A 205 19.78 45.93 4.92
CA SER A 205 18.99 47.15 5.13
C SER A 205 19.65 48.28 4.33
N GLY A 206 18.92 48.91 3.42
CA GLY A 206 19.42 49.96 2.52
C GLY A 206 18.31 50.94 2.15
N ASP A 207 18.66 52.21 1.92
CA ASP A 207 17.74 53.32 1.57
C ASP A 207 16.49 53.41 2.47
N GLY A 208 16.67 53.29 3.78
CA GLY A 208 15.56 53.41 4.76
C GLY A 208 14.59 52.22 4.79
N SER A 209 14.90 51.13 4.08
CA SER A 209 14.14 49.88 4.12
C SER A 209 14.81 48.84 5.03
N TYR A 210 13.98 48.05 5.72
CA TYR A 210 14.40 47.00 6.64
C TYR A 210 13.91 45.65 6.14
N THR A 211 14.83 44.74 5.86
CA THR A 211 14.49 43.45 5.23
C THR A 211 14.53 42.31 6.23
N LEU A 212 13.53 41.44 6.17
CA LEU A 212 13.44 40.19 6.91
C LEU A 212 13.25 39.04 5.92
N THR A 213 14.09 38.02 6.01
CA THR A 213 14.03 36.84 5.14
C THR A 213 13.60 35.62 5.95
N ALA A 214 12.48 35.01 5.58
CA ALA A 214 11.99 33.77 6.17
C ALA A 214 12.36 32.57 5.29
N VAL A 215 12.88 31.52 5.91
CA VAL A 215 13.28 30.25 5.29
C VAL A 215 12.67 29.11 6.10
N LEU A 216 12.22 28.02 5.48
CA LEU A 216 11.73 26.87 6.25
C LEU A 216 12.82 26.33 7.17
N SER A 217 12.40 25.93 8.36
CA SER A 217 13.22 25.13 9.24
C SER A 217 13.49 23.74 8.60
N PRO A 218 14.65 23.13 8.89
CA PRO A 218 14.94 21.75 8.47
C PRO A 218 13.88 20.75 8.96
N ALA A 219 13.34 20.95 10.16
CA ALA A 219 12.32 20.07 10.73
C ALA A 219 11.00 20.10 9.93
N GLU A 220 10.60 21.25 9.41
CA GLU A 220 9.41 21.33 8.56
C GLU A 220 9.66 20.73 7.17
N LEU A 221 10.88 20.87 6.62
CA LEU A 221 11.26 20.20 5.37
C LEU A 221 11.13 18.67 5.49
N ASP A 222 11.69 18.07 6.55
CA ASP A 222 11.58 16.63 6.81
C ASP A 222 10.11 16.19 6.96
N LYS A 223 9.29 17.01 7.61
CA LYS A 223 7.87 16.75 7.82
C LYS A 223 7.08 16.81 6.52
N ILE A 224 7.39 17.76 5.63
CA ILE A 224 6.80 17.84 4.29
C ILE A 224 7.17 16.58 3.50
N GLU A 225 8.44 16.19 3.46
CA GLU A 225 8.89 14.97 2.79
C GLU A 225 8.18 13.71 3.31
N GLY A 226 8.07 13.56 4.64
CA GLY A 226 7.35 12.46 5.25
C GLY A 226 5.85 12.43 4.86
N SER A 227 5.18 13.58 4.92
CA SER A 227 3.75 13.70 4.57
C SER A 227 3.48 13.32 3.11
N ILE A 228 4.39 13.68 2.21
CA ILE A 228 4.30 13.40 0.79
C ILE A 228 4.30 11.88 0.52
N ILE A 229 5.16 11.15 1.21
CA ILE A 229 5.25 9.68 1.10
C ILE A 229 3.97 9.04 1.65
N HIS A 230 3.49 9.49 2.81
CA HIS A 230 2.30 8.93 3.45
C HIS A 230 1.01 9.16 2.65
N GLN A 231 0.83 10.36 2.09
CA GLN A 231 -0.39 10.69 1.33
C GLN A 231 -0.48 9.92 0.01
N ASN A 232 0.64 9.74 -0.69
CA ASN A 232 0.67 8.93 -1.90
C ASN A 232 0.47 7.45 -1.60
N LEU A 233 1.07 6.93 -0.52
CA LEU A 233 0.85 5.55 -0.09
C LEU A 233 -0.62 5.30 0.25
N ALA A 234 -1.28 6.22 0.97
CA ALA A 234 -2.71 6.12 1.28
C ALA A 234 -3.56 6.14 0.01
N THR A 235 -3.25 7.01 -0.94
CA THR A 235 -3.96 7.12 -2.22
C THR A 235 -3.81 5.85 -3.05
N MET A 236 -2.60 5.30 -3.12
CA MET A 236 -2.31 4.05 -3.81
C MET A 236 -3.02 2.88 -3.16
N ARG A 237 -2.93 2.73 -1.83
CA ARG A 237 -3.66 1.69 -1.10
C ARG A 237 -5.15 1.75 -1.38
N ASN A 238 -5.73 2.94 -1.37
CA ASN A 238 -7.15 3.12 -1.66
C ASN A 238 -7.49 2.76 -3.11
N ARG A 239 -6.64 3.09 -4.08
CA ARG A 239 -6.81 2.69 -5.49
C ARG A 239 -6.63 1.19 -5.71
N VAL A 240 -5.62 0.58 -5.08
CA VAL A 240 -5.37 -0.87 -5.13
C VAL A 240 -6.53 -1.64 -4.49
N ASN A 241 -7.03 -1.17 -3.34
CA ASN A 241 -8.21 -1.72 -2.70
C ASN A 241 -9.47 -1.52 -3.56
N ALA A 242 -9.62 -0.38 -4.22
CA ALA A 242 -10.73 -0.11 -5.15
C ALA A 242 -10.67 -1.01 -6.41
N LEU A 243 -9.48 -1.46 -6.81
CA LEU A 243 -9.29 -2.47 -7.87
C LEU A 243 -9.47 -3.91 -7.37
N GLY A 244 -9.86 -4.11 -6.09
CA GLY A 244 -10.23 -5.42 -5.55
C GLY A 244 -9.04 -6.32 -5.18
N VAL A 245 -7.82 -5.79 -5.11
CA VAL A 245 -6.64 -6.54 -4.68
C VAL A 245 -6.43 -6.33 -3.19
N SER A 246 -6.98 -7.23 -2.38
CA SER A 246 -6.77 -7.24 -0.93
C SER A 246 -5.35 -7.69 -0.64
N GLU A 247 -4.51 -6.81 -0.12
CA GLU A 247 -3.20 -7.14 0.43
C GLU A 247 -3.40 -8.06 1.64
N THR A 248 -3.47 -9.38 1.39
CA THR A 248 -3.48 -10.39 2.46
C THR A 248 -2.03 -10.69 2.82
N GLY A 249 -1.34 -9.68 3.36
CA GLY A 249 -0.05 -9.85 3.99
C GLY A 249 -0.26 -10.33 5.42
N ASP A 250 0.07 -11.60 5.67
CA ASP A 250 0.12 -12.19 7.00
C ASP A 250 0.90 -11.26 7.98
N PRO A 251 0.31 -10.79 9.10
CA PRO A 251 0.91 -9.79 9.99
C PRO A 251 2.22 -10.26 10.68
N ALA A 252 2.61 -11.51 10.50
CA ALA A 252 3.86 -12.06 11.02
C ALA A 252 5.12 -11.64 10.23
N ALA A 253 5.00 -11.26 8.95
CA ALA A 253 6.17 -10.95 8.11
C ALA A 253 6.76 -9.53 8.33
N GLY A 254 5.97 -8.58 8.87
CA GLY A 254 6.38 -7.19 9.04
C GLY A 254 7.39 -6.91 10.17
N ARG A 255 7.66 -7.87 11.06
CA ARG A 255 8.52 -7.63 12.24
C ARG A 255 10.02 -7.80 11.99
N HIS A 256 10.43 -8.31 10.83
CA HIS A 256 11.85 -8.59 10.57
C HIS A 256 12.57 -7.59 9.64
N ALA A 257 11.85 -6.68 8.99
CA ALA A 257 12.46 -5.75 8.01
C ALA A 257 12.98 -4.44 8.61
N HIS A 258 12.70 -4.13 9.89
CA HIS A 258 12.98 -2.80 10.45
C HIS A 258 14.37 -2.62 11.10
N ARG A 259 15.33 -3.50 10.82
CA ARG A 259 16.70 -3.38 11.34
C ARG A 259 17.73 -3.23 10.23
N GLY A 260 17.54 -2.20 9.40
CA GLY A 260 18.53 -1.73 8.41
C GLY A 260 19.45 -0.66 9.02
N ARG A 261 20.75 -0.97 9.10
CA ARG A 261 21.84 -0.14 9.62
C ARG A 261 21.90 1.24 8.97
N VAL A 262 21.99 2.28 9.80
CA VAL A 262 22.61 3.56 9.44
C VAL A 262 24.13 3.39 9.59
N ARG A 263 24.88 3.55 8.50
CA ARG A 263 26.32 3.80 8.51
C ARG A 263 26.54 5.29 8.25
N PRO A 264 27.25 6.03 9.10
CA PRO A 264 27.63 7.40 8.80
C PRO A 264 28.81 7.41 7.81
N ALA A 265 28.78 8.38 6.90
CA ALA A 265 29.95 8.93 6.24
C ALA A 265 30.42 10.15 7.04
#